data_AF-A0A0M2LQI3-F1
#
_entry.id   AF-A0A0M2LQI3-F1
#
_cell.length_a   1.000
_cell.length_b   1.000
_cell.length_c   1.000
_cell.angle_alpha   90.00
_cell.angle_beta   90.00
_cell.angle_gamma   90.00
#
_symmetry.space_group_name_H-M   'P 1'
#
loop_
_entity.id
_entity.type
_entity.pdbx_description
1 polymer ?
#
loop_
_entity_poly.entity_id
_entity_poly.type
_entity_poly.pdbx_seq_one_letter_code
_entity_poly.pdbx_strand_id
1 'polypeptide(L)' 'MQTITNTAAAHNNAYFAAVANAERRALHSFFDQHVIEDEEQGYLAIDEGDYGNLTPAMIDRIVYTAPGGILDEF' A
#
# COMPACT_ATOMS: atom_id res chain seq x y z
N MET A 1 -6.26 28.74 -13.24
CA MET A 1 -6.90 27.40 -13.19
C MET A 1 -5.89 26.30 -13.55
N GLN A 2 -4.73 26.27 -12.88
CA GLN A 2 -3.64 25.30 -13.17
C GLN A 2 -3.16 24.52 -11.92
N THR A 3 -3.55 24.95 -10.71
CA THR A 3 -3.05 24.36 -9.46
C THR A 3 -3.72 23.02 -9.12
N ILE A 4 -5.01 22.84 -9.45
CA ILE A 4 -5.80 21.67 -9.05
C ILE A 4 -5.34 20.41 -9.81
N THR A 5 -5.02 20.55 -11.09
CA THR A 5 -4.59 19.44 -11.95
C THR A 5 -3.23 18.87 -11.55
N ASN A 6 -2.33 19.71 -11.02
CA ASN A 6 -1.00 19.31 -10.59
C ASN A 6 -1.04 18.51 -9.28
N THR A 7 -1.89 18.91 -8.33
CA THR A 7 -2.05 18.20 -7.05
C THR A 7 -2.71 16.84 -7.24
N ALA A 8 -3.81 16.77 -8.01
CA ALA A 8 -4.47 15.48 -8.27
C ALA A 8 -3.55 14.48 -8.99
N ALA A 9 -2.75 14.95 -9.95
CA ALA A 9 -1.77 14.11 -10.62
C ALA A 9 -0.65 13.63 -9.68
N ALA A 10 -0.19 14.48 -8.75
CA ALA A 10 0.80 14.11 -7.75
C ALA A 10 0.27 13.05 -6.76
N HIS A 11 -0.97 13.20 -6.29
CA HIS A 11 -1.64 12.19 -5.45
C HIS A 11 -1.75 10.84 -6.16
N ASN A 12 -2.22 10.84 -7.41
CA ASN A 12 -2.31 9.60 -8.20
C ASN A 12 -0.94 8.94 -8.37
N ASN A 13 0.11 9.72 -8.66
CA ASN A 13 1.45 9.18 -8.83
C ASN A 13 1.98 8.57 -7.52
N ALA A 14 1.79 9.25 -6.38
CA ALA A 14 2.18 8.72 -5.07
C ALA A 14 1.43 7.42 -4.73
N TYR A 15 0.12 7.36 -5.01
CA TYR A 15 -0.69 6.17 -4.83
C TYR A 15 -0.17 5.00 -5.69
N PHE A 16 0.02 5.22 -7.00
CA PHE A 16 0.50 4.17 -7.90
C PHE A 16 1.92 3.70 -7.55
N ALA A 17 2.79 4.59 -7.07
CA ALA A 17 4.11 4.22 -6.58
C ALA A 17 4.02 3.32 -5.35
N ALA A 18 3.10 3.61 -4.41
CA ALA A 18 2.87 2.76 -3.24
C ALA A 18 2.29 1.39 -3.64
N VAL A 19 1.32 1.35 -4.55
CA VAL A 19 0.74 0.10 -5.09
C VAL A 19 1.81 -0.76 -5.76
N ALA A 20 2.63 -0.19 -6.65
CA ALA A 20 3.70 -0.92 -7.33
C ALA A 20 4.73 -1.47 -6.33
N ASN A 21 4.99 -0.76 -5.23
CA ASN A 21 5.86 -1.26 -4.17
C ASN A 21 5.21 -2.40 -3.39
N ALA A 22 3.93 -2.28 -3.03
CA ALA A 22 3.16 -3.33 -2.36
C ALA A 22 3.13 -4.61 -3.20
N GLU A 23 2.80 -4.52 -4.50
CA GLU A 23 2.79 -5.67 -5.40
C GLU A 23 4.18 -6.33 -5.52
N ARG A 24 5.25 -5.54 -5.67
CA ARG A 24 6.61 -6.06 -5.74
C ARG A 24 7.04 -6.77 -4.44
N ARG A 25 6.63 -6.26 -3.27
CA ARG A 25 6.87 -6.90 -1.97
C ARG A 25 6.07 -8.19 -1.85
N ALA A 26 4.80 -8.18 -2.28
CA ALA A 26 3.88 -9.30 -2.16
C ALA A 26 4.38 -10.54 -2.91
N LEU A 27 5.01 -10.36 -4.08
CA LEU A 27 5.64 -11.45 -4.85
C LEU A 27 6.68 -12.27 -4.05
N HIS A 28 7.21 -11.72 -2.97
CA HIS A 28 8.26 -12.32 -2.16
C HIS A 28 7.85 -12.49 -0.69
N SER A 29 6.56 -12.39 -0.38
CA SER A 29 6.02 -12.58 0.96
C SER A 29 4.85 -13.57 0.94
N PHE A 30 4.72 -14.32 2.04
CA PHE A 30 3.50 -15.08 2.34
C PHE A 30 2.38 -14.18 2.86
N PHE A 31 2.74 -12.99 3.33
CA PHE A 31 1.83 -12.04 3.93
C PHE A 31 1.34 -11.01 2.91
N ASP A 32 0.09 -10.59 3.11
CA ASP A 32 -0.50 -9.53 2.31
C ASP A 32 0.25 -8.22 2.54
N GLN A 33 0.33 -7.42 1.47
CA GLN A 33 0.91 -6.08 1.51
C GLN A 33 -0.22 -5.07 1.38
N HIS A 34 -0.31 -4.14 2.31
CA HIS A 34 -1.37 -3.13 2.32
C HIS A 34 -0.80 -1.77 1.96
N VAL A 35 -1.52 -1.05 1.11
CA VAL A 35 -1.31 0.39 0.93
C VAL A 35 -2.26 1.12 1.85
N ILE A 36 -1.69 1.99 2.66
CA ILE A 36 -2.34 2.76 3.70
C ILE A 36 -2.27 4.24 3.30
N GLU A 37 -3.37 4.97 3.45
CA GLU A 37 -3.38 6.43 3.27
C GLU A 37 -3.12 7.11 4.63
N ASP A 38 -2.12 7.98 4.68
CA ASP A 38 -1.75 8.81 5.83
C ASP A 38 -1.93 10.29 5.47
N GLU A 39 -2.54 11.04 6.38
CA GLU A 39 -2.82 12.46 6.18
C GLU A 39 -1.54 13.31 6.15
N GLU A 40 -0.46 12.86 6.79
CA GLU A 40 0.83 13.56 6.86
C GLU A 40 1.87 12.95 5.91
N GLN A 41 1.93 11.62 5.83
CA GLN A 41 2.96 10.87 5.10
C GLN A 41 2.55 10.46 3.67
N GLY A 42 1.27 10.60 3.31
CA GLY A 42 0.75 10.16 2.01
C GLY A 42 0.51 8.65 1.97
N TYR A 43 0.86 7.99 0.86
CA TYR A 43 0.61 6.55 0.69
C TYR A 43 1.81 5.71 1.10
N LEU A 44 1.58 4.69 1.93
CA LEU A 44 2.60 3.81 2.47
C LEU A 44 2.26 2.34 2.19
N ALA A 45 3.24 1.58 1.69
CA ALA A 45 3.13 0.13 1.54
C ALA A 45 3.69 -0.57 2.79
N ILE A 46 2.81 -1.20 3.57
CA ILE A 46 3.12 -1.95 4.78
C ILE A 46 2.97 -3.47 4.52
N ASP A 47 3.79 -4.26 5.19
CA ASP A 47 3.71 -5.72 5.17
C ASP A 47 2.99 -6.19 6.42
N GLU A 48 1.94 -7.00 6.28
CA GLU A 48 1.22 -7.53 7.44
C GLU A 48 2.15 -8.32 8.38
N GLY A 49 3.16 -9.01 7.84
CA GLY A 49 4.15 -9.77 8.60
C GLY A 49 5.02 -8.93 9.53
N ASP A 50 5.21 -7.64 9.24
CA ASP A 50 6.03 -6.73 10.07
C ASP A 50 5.31 -6.32 11.37
N TYR A 51 3.97 -6.37 11.39
CA TYR A 51 3.15 -5.83 12.48
C TYR A 51 2.53 -6.90 13.38
N GLY A 52 2.56 -8.17 12.95
CA GLY A 52 1.96 -9.31 13.67
C GLY A 52 0.43 -9.28 13.69
N ASN A 53 -0.17 -8.17 14.13
CA ASN A 53 -1.59 -7.87 14.01
C ASN A 53 -1.79 -6.38 13.71
N LEU A 54 -2.45 -6.06 12.60
CA LEU A 54 -2.78 -4.67 12.27
C LEU A 54 -3.74 -4.10 13.33
N THR A 55 -3.51 -2.84 13.71
CA THR A 55 -4.45 -2.13 14.59
C THR A 55 -5.72 -1.77 13.79
N PRO A 56 -6.90 -1.67 14.43
CA PRO A 56 -8.12 -1.25 13.73
C PRO A 56 -7.95 0.06 12.97
N ALA A 57 -7.21 1.02 13.54
CA ALA A 57 -6.91 2.30 12.90
C ALA A 57 -6.09 2.16 11.62
N MET A 58 -5.19 1.18 11.52
CA MET A 58 -4.45 0.90 10.30
C MET A 58 -5.35 0.25 9.25
N ILE A 59 -6.23 -0.67 9.67
CA ILE A 59 -7.16 -1.38 8.80
C ILE A 59 -8.12 -0.39 8.12
N ASP A 60 -8.68 0.55 8.88
CA ASP A 60 -9.61 1.56 8.35
C ASP A 60 -8.97 2.49 7.32
N ARG A 61 -7.63 2.55 7.27
CA ARG A 61 -6.85 3.39 6.37
C ARG A 61 -6.31 2.65 5.15
N ILE A 62 -6.60 1.35 5.02
CA ILE A 62 -6.17 0.56 3.86
C ILE A 62 -6.97 0.99 2.63
N VAL A 63 -6.25 1.41 1.59
CA VAL A 63 -6.81 1.81 0.29
C VAL A 63 -6.53 0.80 -0.82
N TYR A 64 -5.63 -0.15 -0.59
CA TYR A 64 -5.35 -1.26 -1.50
C TYR A 64 -4.65 -2.41 -0.75
N THR A 65 -4.89 -3.65 -1.17
CA THR A 65 -4.20 -4.84 -0.67
C THR A 65 -3.67 -5.64 -1.86
N ALA A 66 -2.36 -5.88 -1.89
CA ALA A 66 -1.73 -6.87 -2.76
C ALA A 66 -1.66 -8.20 -2.00
N PRO A 67 -2.31 -9.27 -2.50
CA PRO A 67 -2.24 -10.57 -1.85
C PRO A 67 -0.82 -11.14 -1.90
N GLY A 68 -0.38 -11.76 -0.80
CA GLY A 68 0.89 -12.47 -0.72
C GLY A 68 1.04 -13.50 -1.84
N GLY A 69 2.16 -13.45 -2.55
CA GLY A 69 2.38 -14.17 -3.80
C GLY A 69 3.27 -15.40 -3.69
N ILE A 70 3.85 -15.70 -2.52
CA ILE A 70 4.54 -16.98 -2.36
C ILE A 70 3.49 -18.10 -2.34
N LEU A 71 3.37 -18.78 -3.48
CA LEU A 71 2.75 -20.10 -3.59
C LEU A 71 3.71 -21.14 -2.99
N ASP A 72 3.36 -21.70 -1.83
CA ASP A 72 4.07 -22.84 -1.19
C ASP A 72 3.78 -24.19 -1.87
N GLU A 73 3.42 -24.22 -3.15
CA GLU A 73 3.13 -25.46 -3.86
C GLU A 73 4.32 -25.86 -4.74
N PHE A 74 5.20 -26.70 -4.17
CA PHE A 74 6.12 -27.60 -4.90
C PHE A 74 5.83 -29.06 -4.55
#